data_AF-A0A7W3NHT7-F1
#
_entry.id   AF-A0A7W3NHT7-F1
#
_cell.length_a   1.000
_cell.length_b   1.000
_cell.length_c   1.000
_cell.angle_alpha   90.00
_cell.angle_beta   90.00
_cell.angle_gamma   90.00
#
_symmetry.space_group_name_H-M   'P 1'
#
loop_
_entity.id
_entity.type
_entity.pdbx_description
1 polymer ?
#
loop_
_entity_poly.entity_id
_entity_poly.type
_entity_poly.pdbx_seq_one_letter_code
_entity_poly.pdbx_strand_id
1 'polypeptide(L)'
;AYALSQTITRLVAFGGMYLLLKKHFIKHEDAYFVRVGISLAFALTPFWPSGMLSTLGYPLALWAFLNIRSGDFSWKEWVALFLLPFYSSFVLGFFFFLAAISFLWIYDLIRKRKWNWPFLFSLIFMTALYLLIEYRLVYSMVLSEQPNHRMEFISSRHDFWHSMRLSLKNFLIGHTHVMTVHTHVILPILFLTLILLAVKRKIKHNKLFIFLFLLNVALSIWYAFWFNTLWIPLKEKISFLNTFNFARFHFLRIIVIYLSFGLACYILWSLGKFWRQLATIAIISQIITLLLFNEELLYGHYFHSPSFKEFYATKQFNNIKEYIGDSQDSYRVASIGIHPAISQYNGFYTLDTYNNVYPLEYKYKFRKIIAKELEKNKQLRKYYDEWGSRCYIFVNELGKTYEFTKDQNIEVRHLQLNTNQFKEMGGRYIFSSVPILNAKDNNLALLKEFNHKESAWKIYLYQVM
;
A
#
# COMPACT_ATOMS: atom_id res chain seq x y z
N ALA A 1 -13.08 -15.71 -3.27
CA ALA A 1 -11.69 -15.43 -2.79
C ALA A 1 -11.57 -14.05 -2.13
N TYR A 2 -11.86 -12.95 -2.84
CA TYR A 2 -11.72 -11.58 -2.31
C TYR A 2 -12.48 -11.34 -0.98
N ALA A 3 -13.79 -11.60 -0.95
CA ALA A 3 -14.62 -11.42 0.23
C ALA A 3 -14.11 -12.25 1.44
N LEU A 4 -13.74 -13.51 1.20
CA LEU A 4 -13.17 -14.37 2.23
C LEU A 4 -11.87 -13.77 2.82
N SER A 5 -11.00 -13.22 1.96
CA SER A 5 -9.76 -12.56 2.40
C SER A 5 -10.03 -11.33 3.27
N GLN A 6 -10.99 -10.50 2.87
CA GLN A 6 -11.46 -9.35 3.64
C GLN A 6 -11.99 -9.79 5.01
N THR A 7 -12.84 -10.82 5.06
CA THR A 7 -13.40 -11.34 6.31
C THR A 7 -12.32 -11.85 7.27
N ILE A 8 -11.40 -12.70 6.79
CA ILE A 8 -10.31 -13.24 7.62
C ILE A 8 -9.46 -12.10 8.18
N THR A 9 -9.07 -11.14 7.34
CA THR A 9 -8.23 -10.02 7.76
C THR A 9 -8.90 -9.22 8.87
N ARG A 10 -10.19 -8.90 8.73
CA ARG A 10 -10.94 -8.10 9.70
C ARG A 10 -11.18 -8.84 11.02
N LEU A 11 -11.46 -10.15 10.98
CA LEU A 11 -11.62 -10.96 12.20
C LEU A 11 -10.32 -11.04 12.99
N VAL A 12 -9.19 -11.27 12.32
CA VAL A 12 -7.87 -11.27 12.97
C VAL A 12 -7.50 -9.89 13.50
N ALA A 13 -7.80 -8.82 12.76
CA ALA A 13 -7.58 -7.44 13.19
C ALA A 13 -8.37 -7.11 14.46
N PHE A 14 -9.65 -7.48 14.51
CA PHE A 14 -10.51 -7.30 15.67
C PHE A 14 -10.00 -8.08 16.88
N GLY A 15 -9.79 -9.40 16.70
CA GLY A 15 -9.33 -10.28 17.78
C GLY A 15 -7.96 -9.87 18.32
N GLY A 16 -7.02 -9.55 17.43
CA GLY A 16 -5.69 -9.09 17.80
C GLY A 16 -5.72 -7.79 18.60
N MET A 17 -6.49 -6.80 18.16
CA MET A 17 -6.61 -5.53 18.88
C MET A 17 -7.31 -5.72 20.23
N TYR A 18 -8.35 -6.54 20.29
CA TYR A 18 -9.07 -6.81 21.54
C TYR A 18 -8.16 -7.49 22.57
N LEU A 19 -7.43 -8.53 22.16
CA LEU A 19 -6.49 -9.24 23.03
C LEU A 19 -5.38 -8.32 23.53
N LEU A 20 -4.81 -7.51 22.63
CA LEU A 20 -3.77 -6.53 22.94
C LEU A 20 -4.26 -5.51 23.97
N LEU A 21 -5.40 -4.88 23.73
CA LEU A 21 -5.97 -3.87 24.63
C LEU A 21 -6.32 -4.48 25.98
N LYS A 22 -7.00 -5.63 26.01
CA LYS A 22 -7.42 -6.29 27.25
C LYS A 22 -6.24 -6.66 28.14
N LYS A 23 -5.16 -7.22 27.56
CA LYS A 23 -4.03 -7.74 28.34
C LYS A 23 -3.03 -6.64 28.72
N HIS A 24 -2.75 -5.67 27.85
CA HIS A 24 -1.60 -4.78 28.02
C HIS A 24 -1.94 -3.30 28.25
N PHE A 25 -3.03 -2.78 27.70
CA PHE A 25 -3.27 -1.33 27.66
C PHE A 25 -4.48 -0.85 28.50
N ILE A 26 -5.57 -1.61 28.52
CA ILE A 26 -6.86 -1.25 29.14
C ILE A 26 -7.32 -2.44 30.00
N LYS A 27 -6.75 -2.57 31.20
CA LYS A 27 -6.97 -3.73 32.08
C LYS A 27 -8.27 -3.67 32.89
N HIS A 28 -8.82 -2.47 33.12
CA HIS A 28 -10.00 -2.28 33.96
C HIS A 28 -11.25 -2.93 33.35
N GLU A 29 -12.03 -3.65 34.15
CA GLU A 29 -13.17 -4.44 33.66
C GLU A 29 -14.27 -3.58 33.05
N ASP A 30 -14.62 -2.47 33.72
CA ASP A 30 -15.63 -1.49 33.29
C ASP A 30 -15.35 -0.81 31.94
N ALA A 31 -14.14 -0.93 31.40
CA ALA A 31 -13.76 -0.35 30.11
C ALA A 31 -13.94 -1.34 28.94
N TYR A 32 -14.80 -2.37 29.08
CA TYR A 32 -15.07 -3.34 28.01
C TYR A 32 -15.56 -2.66 26.73
N PHE A 33 -16.44 -1.66 26.84
CA PHE A 33 -16.98 -0.94 25.68
C PHE A 33 -15.87 -0.26 24.88
N VAL A 34 -14.91 0.39 25.57
CA VAL A 34 -13.74 1.00 24.93
C VAL A 34 -12.91 -0.05 24.21
N ARG A 35 -12.63 -1.20 24.85
CA ARG A 35 -11.85 -2.28 24.23
C ARG A 35 -12.51 -2.82 22.95
N VAL A 36 -13.80 -3.16 23.03
CA VAL A 36 -14.55 -3.72 21.91
C VAL A 36 -14.71 -2.69 20.79
N GLY A 37 -15.11 -1.47 21.12
CA GLY A 37 -15.34 -0.40 20.15
C GLY A 37 -14.08 0.01 19.39
N ILE A 38 -12.95 0.14 20.08
CA ILE A 38 -11.65 0.45 19.43
C ILE A 38 -11.19 -0.71 18.55
N SER A 39 -11.41 -1.95 18.99
CA SER A 39 -11.07 -3.15 18.19
C SER A 39 -11.92 -3.25 16.93
N LEU A 40 -13.20 -2.90 17.03
CA LEU A 40 -14.11 -2.82 15.88
C LEU A 40 -13.70 -1.71 14.92
N ALA A 41 -13.40 -0.50 15.43
CA ALA A 41 -12.91 0.60 14.61
C ALA A 41 -11.59 0.24 13.90
N PHE A 42 -10.66 -0.42 14.59
CA PHE A 42 -9.42 -0.89 13.96
C PHE A 42 -9.70 -1.90 12.83
N ALA A 43 -10.56 -2.89 13.06
CA ALA A 43 -10.93 -3.89 12.07
C ALA A 43 -11.69 -3.31 10.85
N LEU A 44 -12.40 -2.20 11.05
CA LEU A 44 -13.11 -1.51 9.97
C LEU A 44 -12.22 -0.58 9.14
N THR A 45 -10.98 -0.33 9.58
CA THR A 45 -10.04 0.57 8.90
C THR A 45 -9.80 0.14 7.45
N PRO A 46 -9.92 1.06 6.47
CA PRO A 46 -9.54 0.79 5.10
C PRO A 46 -8.08 0.35 5.00
N PHE A 47 -7.84 -0.75 4.30
CA PHE A 47 -6.51 -1.30 4.10
C PHE A 47 -6.35 -1.74 2.65
N TRP A 48 -5.10 -1.86 2.21
CA TRP A 48 -4.81 -2.33 0.86
C TRP A 48 -5.02 -3.85 0.78
N PRO A 49 -5.98 -4.37 -0.02
CA PRO A 49 -6.36 -5.78 0.05
C PRO A 49 -5.23 -6.75 -0.27
N SER A 50 -4.32 -6.39 -1.19
CA SER A 50 -3.13 -7.19 -1.51
C SER A 50 -2.12 -7.26 -0.35
N GLY A 51 -2.19 -6.31 0.59
CA GLY A 51 -1.39 -6.32 1.81
C GLY A 51 -1.93 -7.26 2.89
N MET A 52 -3.17 -7.75 2.81
CA MET A 52 -3.77 -8.69 3.78
C MET A 52 -3.48 -8.27 5.24
N LEU A 53 -2.85 -9.13 6.06
CA LEU A 53 -2.51 -8.83 7.45
C LEU A 53 -1.22 -8.02 7.64
N SER A 54 -0.58 -7.51 6.58
CA SER A 54 0.71 -6.80 6.68
C SER A 54 0.68 -5.58 7.60
N THR A 55 -0.47 -4.92 7.73
CA THR A 55 -0.64 -3.77 8.64
C THR A 55 -1.68 -4.04 9.72
N LEU A 56 -2.75 -4.77 9.39
CA LEU A 56 -3.81 -5.12 10.33
C LEU A 56 -3.49 -6.31 11.25
N GLY A 57 -2.44 -7.08 10.96
CA GLY A 57 -1.95 -8.17 11.81
C GLY A 57 -1.05 -7.69 12.97
N TYR A 58 -0.60 -6.43 12.97
CA TYR A 58 0.28 -5.90 14.00
C TYR A 58 -0.25 -6.06 15.43
N PRO A 59 -1.54 -5.86 15.74
CA PRO A 59 -2.00 -6.00 17.11
C PRO A 59 -1.88 -7.42 17.66
N LEU A 60 -2.17 -8.42 16.82
CA LEU A 60 -2.02 -9.83 17.21
C LEU A 60 -0.54 -10.18 17.42
N ALA A 61 0.34 -9.73 16.52
CA ALA A 61 1.77 -9.91 16.67
C ALA A 61 2.30 -9.23 17.94
N LEU A 62 1.89 -7.98 18.19
CA LEU A 62 2.32 -7.22 19.35
C LEU A 62 1.81 -7.85 20.65
N TRP A 63 0.59 -8.37 20.65
CA TRP A 63 0.06 -9.13 21.79
C TRP A 63 0.94 -10.36 22.09
N ALA A 64 1.30 -11.13 21.06
CA ALA A 64 2.15 -12.30 21.22
C ALA A 64 3.55 -11.92 21.74
N PHE A 65 4.19 -10.93 21.12
CA PHE A 65 5.51 -10.45 21.54
C PHE A 65 5.51 -9.90 22.97
N LEU A 66 4.50 -9.12 23.36
CA LEU A 66 4.42 -8.57 24.71
C LEU A 66 4.16 -9.64 25.78
N ASN A 67 3.34 -10.67 25.48
CA ASN A 67 3.14 -11.82 26.38
C ASN A 67 4.42 -12.63 26.56
N ILE A 68 5.12 -12.94 25.46
CA ILE A 68 6.41 -13.64 25.50
C ILE A 68 7.44 -12.81 26.29
N ARG A 69 7.48 -11.50 26.03
CA ARG A 69 8.36 -10.56 26.74
C ARG A 69 8.07 -10.52 28.25
N SER A 70 6.82 -10.66 28.69
CA SER A 70 6.47 -10.71 30.12
C SER A 70 6.67 -12.08 30.78
N GLY A 71 6.97 -13.13 30.00
CA GLY A 71 7.07 -14.50 30.51
C GLY A 71 5.72 -15.19 30.75
N ASP A 72 4.62 -14.59 30.30
CA ASP A 72 3.25 -15.08 30.45
C ASP A 72 2.71 -15.46 29.06
N PHE A 73 3.28 -16.52 28.50
CA PHE A 73 2.99 -17.00 27.15
C PHE A 73 2.68 -18.50 27.13
N SER A 74 1.97 -18.90 26.10
CA SER A 74 1.53 -20.26 25.83
C SER A 74 1.81 -20.62 24.37
N TRP A 75 1.33 -21.78 23.93
CA TRP A 75 1.41 -22.18 22.53
C TRP A 75 0.65 -21.23 21.58
N LYS A 76 -0.34 -20.46 22.09
CA LYS A 76 -1.19 -19.56 21.28
C LYS A 76 -0.38 -18.43 20.65
N GLU A 77 0.55 -17.85 21.41
CA GLU A 77 1.44 -16.79 20.95
C GLU A 77 2.35 -17.29 19.81
N TRP A 78 2.91 -18.49 19.96
CA TRP A 78 3.74 -19.12 18.92
C TRP A 78 2.96 -19.44 17.66
N VAL A 79 1.73 -19.93 17.78
CA VAL A 79 0.84 -20.16 16.64
C VAL A 79 0.50 -18.85 15.92
N ALA A 80 0.26 -17.76 16.67
CA ALA A 80 0.04 -16.45 16.06
C ALA A 80 1.27 -15.99 15.25
N LEU A 81 2.48 -16.12 15.81
CA LEU A 81 3.73 -15.76 15.14
C LEU A 81 4.05 -16.69 13.96
N PHE A 82 3.60 -17.94 13.98
CA PHE A 82 3.75 -18.89 12.88
C PHE A 82 2.78 -18.61 11.72
N LEU A 83 1.50 -18.34 12.02
CA LEU A 83 0.46 -18.19 10.99
C LEU A 83 0.49 -16.82 10.29
N LEU A 84 0.84 -15.74 11.00
CA LEU A 84 0.86 -14.39 10.44
C LEU A 84 1.75 -14.27 9.17
N PRO A 85 2.97 -14.84 9.14
CA PRO A 85 3.80 -14.84 7.94
C PRO A 85 3.17 -15.45 6.68
N PHE A 86 2.26 -16.42 6.81
CA PHE A 86 1.59 -17.05 5.66
C PHE A 86 0.47 -16.18 5.06
N TYR A 87 0.03 -15.15 5.76
CA TYR A 87 -1.10 -14.31 5.33
C TYR A 87 -0.80 -12.81 5.39
N SER A 88 0.48 -12.47 5.33
CA SER A 88 0.97 -11.10 5.27
C SER A 88 2.29 -11.04 4.52
N SER A 89 2.73 -9.83 4.18
CA SER A 89 3.99 -9.61 3.50
C SER A 89 5.01 -8.95 4.40
N PHE A 90 6.23 -9.48 4.32
CA PHE A 90 7.40 -8.98 5.02
C PHE A 90 7.73 -7.54 4.57
N VAL A 91 7.85 -7.33 3.26
CA VAL A 91 8.29 -6.04 2.69
C VAL A 91 7.18 -4.97 2.65
N LEU A 92 5.92 -5.38 2.71
CA LEU A 92 4.78 -4.45 2.80
C LEU A 92 4.43 -4.07 4.25
N GLY A 93 5.00 -4.69 5.27
CA GLY A 93 4.69 -4.30 6.64
C GLY A 93 5.60 -4.88 7.71
N PHE A 94 5.67 -6.21 7.80
CA PHE A 94 6.26 -6.87 8.97
C PHE A 94 7.74 -6.64 9.18
N PHE A 95 8.50 -6.28 8.14
CA PHE A 95 9.89 -5.81 8.31
C PHE A 95 9.97 -4.63 9.29
N PHE A 96 9.12 -3.61 9.13
CA PHE A 96 9.14 -2.41 9.97
C PHE A 96 8.64 -2.70 11.38
N PHE A 97 7.65 -3.60 11.49
CA PHE A 97 7.15 -4.07 12.77
C PHE A 97 8.22 -4.83 13.55
N LEU A 98 8.86 -5.82 12.93
CA LEU A 98 9.93 -6.60 13.54
C LEU A 98 11.12 -5.71 13.91
N ALA A 99 11.48 -4.73 13.08
CA ALA A 99 12.50 -3.74 13.44
C ALA A 99 12.13 -2.93 14.71
N ALA A 100 10.87 -2.52 14.86
CA ALA A 100 10.40 -1.85 16.07
C ALA A 100 10.42 -2.78 17.31
N ILE A 101 10.06 -4.06 17.14
CA ILE A 101 10.17 -5.07 18.20
C ILE A 101 11.64 -5.34 18.56
N SER A 102 12.56 -5.35 17.59
CA SER A 102 14.00 -5.44 17.82
C SER A 102 14.50 -4.28 18.69
N PHE A 103 14.07 -3.04 18.39
CA PHE A 103 14.42 -1.90 19.23
C PHE A 103 13.86 -2.03 20.66
N LEU A 104 12.67 -2.61 20.82
CA LEU A 104 12.12 -2.90 22.15
C LEU A 104 12.93 -3.97 22.90
N TRP A 105 13.42 -5.00 22.21
CA TRP A 105 14.31 -6.01 22.79
C TRP A 105 15.67 -5.41 23.18
N ILE A 106 16.29 -4.61 22.30
CA ILE A 106 17.56 -3.91 22.58
C ILE A 106 17.39 -2.95 23.78
N TYR A 107 16.28 -2.22 23.84
CA TYR A 107 15.97 -1.36 24.98
C TYR A 107 15.91 -2.16 26.29
N ASP A 108 15.27 -3.32 26.30
CA ASP A 108 15.21 -4.20 27.46
C ASP A 108 16.59 -4.77 27.83
N LEU A 109 17.40 -5.15 26.84
CA LEU A 109 18.77 -5.59 27.06
C LEU A 109 19.60 -4.50 27.74
N ILE A 110 19.53 -3.26 27.26
CA ILE A 110 20.31 -2.13 27.81
C ILE A 110 19.79 -1.72 29.19
N ARG A 111 18.47 -1.57 29.34
CA ARG A 111 17.87 -1.01 30.57
C ARG A 111 17.67 -2.03 31.67
N LYS A 112 17.24 -3.24 31.33
CA LYS A 112 16.98 -4.31 32.31
C LYS A 112 18.16 -5.25 32.46
N ARG A 113 19.17 -5.19 31.57
CA ARG A 113 20.33 -6.08 31.55
C ARG A 113 19.94 -7.57 31.51
N LYS A 114 18.80 -7.88 30.88
CA LYS A 114 18.27 -9.25 30.73
C LYS A 114 18.15 -9.59 29.26
N TRP A 115 18.68 -10.74 28.88
CA TRP A 115 18.68 -11.22 27.49
C TRP A 115 17.31 -11.69 26.98
N ASN A 116 16.38 -12.05 27.88
CA ASN A 116 15.05 -12.58 27.57
C ASN A 116 15.05 -13.48 26.31
N TRP A 117 15.65 -14.67 26.44
CA TRP A 117 15.80 -15.62 25.36
C TRP A 117 14.49 -15.98 24.64
N PRO A 118 13.35 -16.21 25.32
CA PRO A 118 12.08 -16.41 24.64
C PRO A 118 11.70 -15.26 23.71
N PHE A 119 11.96 -14.01 24.13
CA PHE A 119 11.65 -12.84 23.31
C PHE A 119 12.60 -12.69 22.12
N LEU A 120 13.90 -12.99 22.28
CA LEU A 120 14.82 -13.02 21.15
C LEU A 120 14.48 -14.16 20.16
N PHE A 121 14.17 -15.34 20.68
CA PHE A 121 13.84 -16.51 19.87
C PHE A 121 12.56 -16.28 19.06
N SER A 122 11.53 -15.64 19.64
CA SER A 122 10.31 -15.33 18.90
C SER A 122 10.55 -14.33 17.76
N LEU A 123 11.49 -13.40 17.93
CA LEU A 123 11.92 -12.45 16.90
C LEU A 123 12.65 -13.16 15.76
N ILE A 124 13.63 -14.01 16.09
CA ILE A 124 14.38 -14.80 15.11
C ILE A 124 13.44 -15.75 14.36
N PHE A 125 12.56 -16.45 15.08
CA PHE A 125 11.60 -17.39 14.53
C PHE A 125 10.68 -16.75 13.49
N MET A 126 9.99 -15.65 13.85
CA MET A 126 9.08 -14.99 12.92
C MET A 126 9.84 -14.39 11.71
N THR A 127 11.04 -13.84 11.94
CA THR A 127 11.88 -13.30 10.86
C THR A 127 12.32 -14.40 9.90
N ALA A 128 12.80 -15.54 10.41
CA ALA A 128 13.22 -16.67 9.59
C ALA A 128 12.06 -17.21 8.74
N LEU A 129 10.85 -17.33 9.31
CA LEU A 129 9.66 -17.73 8.57
C LEU A 129 9.35 -16.79 7.40
N TYR A 130 9.39 -15.46 7.61
CA TYR A 130 9.20 -14.52 6.51
C TYR A 130 10.25 -14.67 5.41
N LEU A 131 11.52 -14.83 5.78
CA LEU A 131 12.60 -15.00 4.80
C LEU A 131 12.46 -16.31 4.02
N LEU A 132 11.97 -17.38 4.65
CA LEU A 132 11.70 -18.66 4.01
C LEU A 132 10.51 -18.57 3.04
N ILE A 133 9.40 -17.93 3.45
CA ILE A 133 8.20 -17.77 2.62
C ILE A 133 8.49 -16.85 1.42
N GLU A 134 9.18 -15.73 1.65
CA GLU A 134 9.53 -14.74 0.62
C GLU A 134 10.92 -14.97 0.01
N TYR A 135 11.43 -16.22 0.00
CA TYR A 135 12.80 -16.53 -0.44
C TYR A 135 13.15 -15.99 -1.83
N ARG A 136 12.18 -15.99 -2.77
CA ARG A 136 12.38 -15.43 -4.13
C ARG A 136 12.65 -13.93 -4.10
N LEU A 137 11.96 -13.21 -3.21
CA LEU A 137 12.16 -11.77 -3.05
C LEU A 137 13.53 -11.50 -2.43
N VAL A 138 13.88 -12.24 -1.36
CA VAL A 138 15.20 -12.15 -0.73
C VAL A 138 16.30 -12.42 -1.74
N TYR A 139 16.17 -13.48 -2.53
CA TYR A 139 17.09 -13.81 -3.60
C TYR A 139 17.22 -12.66 -4.62
N SER A 140 16.09 -12.13 -5.12
CA SER A 140 16.08 -11.04 -6.11
C SER A 140 16.58 -9.68 -5.60
N MET A 141 16.61 -9.47 -4.27
CA MET A 141 17.02 -8.19 -3.67
C MET A 141 18.44 -8.21 -3.12
N VAL A 142 18.90 -9.37 -2.62
CA VAL A 142 20.16 -9.50 -1.87
C VAL A 142 21.19 -10.34 -2.63
N LEU A 143 20.76 -11.37 -3.37
CA LEU A 143 21.66 -12.38 -3.95
C LEU A 143 21.80 -12.26 -5.47
N SER A 144 20.84 -11.67 -6.17
CA SER A 144 20.91 -11.59 -7.64
C SER A 144 21.89 -10.51 -8.09
N GLU A 145 22.88 -10.90 -8.89
CA GLU A 145 23.84 -9.99 -9.54
C GLU A 145 23.25 -9.24 -10.74
N GLN A 146 22.08 -9.67 -11.23
CA GLN A 146 21.47 -9.03 -12.40
C GLN A 146 20.92 -7.63 -12.05
N PRO A 147 21.24 -6.61 -12.86
CA PRO A 147 20.78 -5.25 -12.65
C PRO A 147 19.26 -5.20 -12.83
N ASN A 148 18.56 -4.77 -11.78
CA ASN A 148 17.11 -4.58 -11.82
C ASN A 148 16.74 -3.10 -12.02
N HIS A 149 15.52 -2.85 -12.48
CA HIS A 149 15.07 -1.49 -12.78
C HIS A 149 15.08 -0.52 -11.59
N ARG A 150 15.12 -1.02 -10.34
CA ARG A 150 15.09 -0.19 -9.13
C ARG A 150 16.41 0.50 -8.84
N MET A 151 17.50 0.06 -9.46
CA MET A 151 18.80 0.73 -9.30
C MET A 151 18.78 2.18 -9.79
N GLU A 152 17.87 2.52 -10.70
CA GLU A 152 17.69 3.87 -11.22
C GLU A 152 16.65 4.70 -10.44
N PHE A 153 16.18 4.22 -9.28
CA PHE A 153 15.19 4.94 -8.49
C PHE A 153 15.75 6.25 -7.94
N ILE A 154 15.14 7.36 -8.31
CA ILE A 154 15.42 8.67 -7.71
C ILE A 154 14.26 9.07 -6.82
N SER A 155 14.40 8.81 -5.52
CA SER A 155 13.36 9.08 -4.52
C SER A 155 13.53 10.42 -3.78
N SER A 156 14.74 10.94 -3.66
CA SER A 156 15.05 12.14 -2.88
C SER A 156 14.96 13.41 -3.71
N ARG A 157 13.86 14.16 -3.58
CA ARG A 157 13.59 15.39 -4.35
C ARG A 157 13.00 16.54 -3.56
N HIS A 158 12.49 16.29 -2.36
CA HIS A 158 11.85 17.35 -1.59
C HIS A 158 12.91 18.24 -0.94
N ASP A 159 12.69 19.54 -1.03
CA ASP A 159 13.37 20.49 -0.15
C ASP A 159 12.86 20.35 1.29
N PHE A 160 13.47 21.10 2.21
CA PHE A 160 13.10 21.10 3.62
C PHE A 160 11.64 21.50 3.86
N TRP A 161 11.15 22.55 3.21
CA TRP A 161 9.80 23.08 3.41
C TRP A 161 8.72 22.17 2.84
N HIS A 162 8.96 21.56 1.68
CA HIS A 162 8.12 20.50 1.12
C HIS A 162 8.04 19.31 2.08
N SER A 163 9.17 18.90 2.65
CA SER A 163 9.22 17.80 3.62
C SER A 163 8.44 18.15 4.89
N MET A 164 8.56 19.38 5.39
CA MET A 164 7.79 19.85 6.54
C MET A 164 6.28 19.86 6.26
N ARG A 165 5.85 20.44 5.12
CA ARG A 165 4.45 20.45 4.70
C ARG A 165 3.90 19.04 4.52
N LEU A 166 4.68 18.14 3.94
CA LEU A 166 4.30 16.74 3.76
C LEU A 166 4.20 16.00 5.10
N SER A 167 5.09 16.29 6.06
CA SER A 167 5.02 15.76 7.43
C SER A 167 3.71 16.18 8.10
N LEU A 168 3.33 17.46 8.01
CA LEU A 168 2.08 17.95 8.56
C LEU A 168 0.86 17.33 7.86
N LYS A 169 0.87 17.28 6.51
CA LYS A 169 -0.20 16.63 5.73
C LYS A 169 -0.36 15.15 6.13
N ASN A 170 0.74 14.43 6.24
CA ASN A 170 0.73 13.01 6.63
C ASN A 170 0.27 12.85 8.09
N PHE A 171 0.62 13.77 8.98
CA PHE A 171 0.20 13.74 10.38
C PHE A 171 -1.32 13.99 10.52
N LEU A 172 -1.86 14.95 9.77
CA LEU A 172 -3.26 15.36 9.85
C LEU A 172 -4.20 14.43 9.05
N ILE A 173 -3.80 14.02 7.84
CA ILE A 173 -4.67 13.32 6.87
C ILE A 173 -4.31 11.83 6.79
N GLY A 174 -3.03 11.50 6.92
CA GLY A 174 -2.52 10.13 6.73
C GLY A 174 -1.98 9.86 5.33
N HIS A 175 -1.77 8.58 5.04
CA HIS A 175 -1.21 8.09 3.78
C HIS A 175 -2.19 7.13 3.11
N THR A 176 -2.33 7.15 1.78
CA THR A 176 -3.30 6.32 1.04
C THR A 176 -3.09 4.82 1.25
N HIS A 177 -1.83 4.36 1.30
CA HIS A 177 -1.51 2.96 1.60
C HIS A 177 -1.85 2.50 3.03
N VAL A 178 -2.07 3.42 3.97
CA VAL A 178 -2.44 3.13 5.36
C VAL A 178 -3.45 4.18 5.82
N MET A 179 -4.66 4.07 5.26
CA MET A 179 -5.71 5.07 5.41
C MET A 179 -6.46 4.84 6.73
N THR A 180 -5.99 5.48 7.80
CA THR A 180 -6.60 5.37 9.14
C THR A 180 -7.85 6.21 9.34
N VAL A 181 -8.17 7.13 8.42
CA VAL A 181 -9.32 8.06 8.48
C VAL A 181 -9.46 8.69 9.87
N HIS A 182 -8.32 9.13 10.43
CA HIS A 182 -8.21 9.54 11.83
C HIS A 182 -8.48 11.03 12.04
N THR A 183 -8.52 11.82 10.95
CA THR A 183 -8.55 13.29 10.96
C THR A 183 -9.75 13.85 11.69
N HIS A 184 -10.94 13.29 11.48
CA HIS A 184 -12.19 13.91 11.91
C HIS A 184 -12.60 13.57 13.35
N VAL A 185 -12.14 12.44 13.89
CA VAL A 185 -12.58 11.96 15.20
C VAL A 185 -11.40 11.64 16.12
N ILE A 186 -10.52 10.73 15.70
CA ILE A 186 -9.39 10.30 16.53
C ILE A 186 -8.50 11.51 16.87
N LEU A 187 -8.09 12.29 15.87
CA LEU A 187 -7.13 13.37 16.06
C LEU A 187 -7.62 14.47 17.02
N PRO A 188 -8.86 15.01 16.92
CA PRO A 188 -9.43 15.89 17.93
C PRO A 188 -9.42 15.30 19.34
N ILE A 189 -9.76 14.02 19.49
CA ILE A 189 -9.76 13.33 20.80
C ILE A 189 -8.35 13.18 21.37
N LEU A 190 -7.35 12.93 20.53
CA LEU A 190 -5.94 12.90 20.95
C LEU A 190 -5.49 14.27 21.48
N PHE A 191 -5.79 15.36 20.77
CA PHE A 191 -5.45 16.72 21.20
C PHE A 191 -6.20 17.13 22.46
N LEU A 192 -7.51 16.87 22.54
CA LEU A 192 -8.30 17.13 23.74
C LEU A 192 -7.72 16.41 24.95
N THR A 193 -7.37 15.13 24.80
CA THR A 193 -6.76 14.35 25.88
C THR A 193 -5.41 14.93 26.27
N LEU A 194 -4.57 15.32 25.31
CA LEU A 194 -3.28 15.95 25.58
C LEU A 194 -3.43 17.26 26.38
N ILE A 195 -4.36 18.13 25.97
CA ILE A 195 -4.67 19.39 26.67
C ILE A 195 -5.15 19.09 28.10
N LEU A 196 -6.07 18.15 28.28
CA LEU A 196 -6.57 17.77 29.60
C LEU A 196 -5.48 17.22 30.51
N LEU A 197 -4.57 16.41 29.97
CA LEU A 197 -3.41 15.91 30.73
C LEU A 197 -2.46 17.03 31.12
N ALA A 198 -2.25 18.02 30.26
CA ALA A 198 -1.42 19.19 30.54
C ALA A 198 -2.04 20.06 31.64
N VAL A 199 -3.31 20.45 31.48
CA VAL A 199 -4.05 21.30 32.44
C VAL A 199 -4.15 20.62 33.81
N LYS A 200 -4.47 19.32 33.84
CA LYS A 200 -4.56 18.56 35.10
C LYS A 200 -3.19 18.11 35.63
N ARG A 201 -2.08 18.49 34.99
CA ARG A 201 -0.70 18.10 35.34
C ARG A 201 -0.48 16.58 35.44
N LYS A 202 -1.25 15.78 34.69
CA LYS A 202 -1.23 14.31 34.68
C LYS A 202 -0.36 13.69 33.57
N ILE A 203 0.40 14.49 32.82
CA ILE A 203 1.33 14.02 31.77
C ILE A 203 2.29 12.95 32.31
N LYS A 204 2.88 13.18 33.49
CA LYS A 204 3.85 12.25 34.10
C LYS A 204 3.27 10.87 34.44
N HIS A 205 1.96 10.77 34.67
CA HIS A 205 1.27 9.51 34.95
C HIS A 205 0.84 8.76 33.68
N ASN A 206 0.78 9.45 32.54
CA ASN A 206 0.28 8.90 31.27
C ASN A 206 1.39 8.81 30.22
N LYS A 207 2.61 8.40 30.64
CA LYS A 207 3.80 8.38 29.78
C LYS A 207 3.63 7.60 28.49
N LEU A 208 2.86 6.51 28.51
CA LEU A 208 2.62 5.67 27.33
C LEU A 208 1.80 6.40 26.27
N PHE A 209 0.75 7.12 26.67
CA PHE A 209 -0.05 7.94 25.74
C PHE A 209 0.83 9.02 25.10
N ILE A 210 1.65 9.71 25.90
CA ILE A 210 2.57 10.74 25.41
C ILE A 210 3.62 10.15 24.47
N PHE A 211 4.19 9.00 24.82
CA PHE A 211 5.13 8.29 23.96
C PHE A 211 4.52 7.93 22.60
N LEU A 212 3.32 7.34 22.57
CA LEU A 212 2.65 6.98 21.32
C LEU A 212 2.27 8.22 20.49
N PHE A 213 1.82 9.30 21.14
CA PHE A 213 1.55 10.56 20.46
C PHE A 213 2.81 11.13 19.79
N LEU A 214 3.94 11.19 20.51
CA LEU A 214 5.21 11.65 19.96
C LEU A 214 5.76 10.70 18.89
N LEU A 215 5.58 9.38 19.06
CA LEU A 215 5.95 8.39 18.06
C LEU A 215 5.15 8.58 16.76
N ASN A 216 3.86 8.91 16.84
CA ASN A 216 3.06 9.23 15.65
C ASN A 216 3.61 10.46 14.92
N VAL A 217 3.98 11.52 15.65
CA VAL A 217 4.63 12.72 15.08
C VAL A 217 5.96 12.34 14.42
N ALA A 218 6.82 11.59 15.12
CA ALA A 218 8.12 11.17 14.63
C ALA A 218 8.03 10.31 13.36
N LEU A 219 7.09 9.35 13.32
CA LEU A 219 6.84 8.53 12.13
C LEU A 219 6.32 9.37 10.95
N SER A 220 5.57 10.43 11.22
CA SER A 220 5.11 11.36 10.18
C SER A 220 6.24 12.19 9.59
N ILE A 221 7.12 12.69 10.46
CA ILE A 221 8.35 13.40 10.06
C ILE A 221 9.26 12.47 9.26
N TRP A 222 9.51 11.26 9.77
CA TRP A 222 10.34 10.25 9.10
C TRP A 222 9.87 9.98 7.67
N TYR A 223 8.56 9.73 7.50
CA TYR A 223 7.97 9.51 6.18
C TYR A 223 8.31 10.64 5.20
N ALA A 224 8.10 11.89 5.61
CA ALA A 224 8.25 13.01 4.71
C ALA A 224 9.74 13.32 4.42
N PHE A 225 10.58 13.25 5.45
CA PHE A 225 12.00 13.54 5.33
C PHE A 225 12.79 12.43 4.61
N TRP A 226 12.27 11.21 4.50
CA TRP A 226 12.90 10.17 3.68
C TRP A 226 13.05 10.56 2.21
N PHE A 227 12.15 11.40 1.70
CA PHE A 227 12.18 11.92 0.32
C PHE A 227 12.94 13.24 0.18
N ASN A 228 13.57 13.71 1.25
CA ASN A 228 14.33 14.95 1.24
C ASN A 228 15.67 14.79 0.51
N THR A 229 16.16 15.88 -0.11
CA THR A 229 17.47 15.94 -0.78
C THR A 229 18.67 15.70 0.15
N LEU A 230 18.52 15.89 1.46
CA LEU A 230 19.54 15.57 2.47
C LEU A 230 20.02 14.11 2.43
N TRP A 231 19.19 13.19 1.93
CA TRP A 231 19.56 11.77 1.80
C TRP A 231 20.36 11.44 0.56
N ILE A 232 20.51 12.35 -0.41
CA ILE A 232 21.19 12.09 -1.70
C ILE A 232 22.61 11.53 -1.47
N PRO A 233 23.50 12.18 -0.68
CA PRO A 233 24.89 11.70 -0.54
C PRO A 233 25.00 10.29 0.06
N LEU A 234 24.01 9.89 0.88
CA LEU A 234 23.99 8.58 1.50
C LEU A 234 23.36 7.51 0.58
N LYS A 235 22.28 7.88 -0.13
CA LYS A 235 21.58 6.99 -1.07
C LYS A 235 22.40 6.68 -2.32
N GLU A 236 23.26 7.60 -2.75
CA GLU A 236 24.22 7.35 -3.84
C GLU A 236 25.31 6.35 -3.45
N LYS A 237 25.73 6.35 -2.18
CA LYS A 237 26.75 5.42 -1.66
C LYS A 237 26.19 4.04 -1.33
N ILE A 238 24.94 3.97 -0.87
CA ILE A 238 24.30 2.73 -0.41
C ILE A 238 23.05 2.49 -1.26
N SER A 239 23.22 1.75 -2.35
CA SER A 239 22.15 1.43 -3.33
C SER A 239 20.91 0.78 -2.71
N PHE A 240 21.09 0.04 -1.60
CA PHE A 240 19.99 -0.55 -0.84
C PHE A 240 18.99 0.48 -0.31
N LEU A 241 19.43 1.70 0.02
CA LEU A 241 18.55 2.78 0.51
C LEU A 241 17.66 3.36 -0.59
N ASN A 242 18.00 3.18 -1.87
CA ASN A 242 17.13 3.51 -3.00
C ASN A 242 16.20 2.34 -3.35
N THR A 243 16.71 1.11 -3.26
CA THR A 243 15.98 -0.10 -3.63
C THR A 243 14.88 -0.47 -2.62
N PHE A 244 15.16 -0.26 -1.33
CA PHE A 244 14.24 -0.50 -0.23
C PHE A 244 13.72 0.82 0.37
N ASN A 245 12.42 1.04 0.30
CA ASN A 245 11.82 2.30 0.74
C ASN A 245 11.54 2.31 2.25
N PHE A 246 12.47 2.88 3.03
CA PHE A 246 12.33 3.01 4.48
C PHE A 246 11.31 4.07 4.93
N ALA A 247 10.76 4.92 4.04
CA ALA A 247 9.62 5.77 4.40
C ALA A 247 8.44 4.95 4.95
N ARG A 248 8.35 3.67 4.58
CA ARG A 248 7.34 2.70 5.02
C ARG A 248 7.37 2.36 6.51
N PHE A 249 8.34 2.84 7.30
CA PHE A 249 8.21 2.84 8.77
C PHE A 249 6.90 3.52 9.22
N HIS A 250 6.35 4.44 8.42
CA HIS A 250 5.03 5.03 8.66
C HIS A 250 3.87 4.01 8.70
N PHE A 251 4.05 2.79 8.20
CA PHE A 251 3.05 1.74 8.32
C PHE A 251 2.75 1.39 9.78
N LEU A 252 3.71 1.57 10.69
CA LEU A 252 3.50 1.43 12.13
C LEU A 252 2.49 2.43 12.69
N ARG A 253 2.20 3.52 11.98
CA ARG A 253 1.26 4.54 12.45
C ARG A 253 -0.14 4.00 12.66
N ILE A 254 -0.57 2.97 11.91
CA ILE A 254 -1.91 2.40 12.10
C ILE A 254 -2.13 1.90 13.53
N ILE A 255 -1.21 1.08 14.04
CA ILE A 255 -1.31 0.57 15.40
C ILE A 255 -1.05 1.67 16.43
N VAL A 256 -0.11 2.59 16.18
CA VAL A 256 0.19 3.71 17.09
C VAL A 256 -1.01 4.64 17.25
N ILE A 257 -1.71 5.00 16.17
CA ILE A 257 -2.88 5.88 16.19
C ILE A 257 -4.02 5.21 16.96
N TYR A 258 -4.34 3.95 16.66
CA TYR A 258 -5.46 3.26 17.31
C TYR A 258 -5.17 2.91 18.77
N LEU A 259 -3.92 2.58 19.15
CA LEU A 259 -3.55 2.44 20.56
C LEU A 259 -3.61 3.79 21.29
N SER A 260 -3.16 4.88 20.65
CA SER A 260 -3.30 6.24 21.21
C SER A 260 -4.76 6.59 21.42
N PHE A 261 -5.63 6.24 20.46
CA PHE A 261 -7.07 6.48 20.54
C PHE A 261 -7.72 5.66 21.66
N GLY A 262 -7.39 4.37 21.78
CA GLY A 262 -7.89 3.54 22.87
C GLY A 262 -7.46 4.04 24.24
N LEU A 263 -6.19 4.46 24.40
CA LEU A 263 -5.71 5.08 25.63
C LEU A 263 -6.39 6.42 25.90
N ALA A 264 -6.59 7.27 24.88
CA ALA A 264 -7.31 8.52 25.03
C ALA A 264 -8.74 8.31 25.53
N CYS A 265 -9.49 7.44 24.87
CA CYS A 265 -10.85 7.07 25.28
C CYS A 265 -10.86 6.48 26.69
N TYR A 266 -9.89 5.66 27.07
CA TYR A 266 -9.78 5.11 28.42
C TYR A 266 -9.47 6.19 29.48
N ILE A 267 -8.56 7.11 29.18
CA ILE A 267 -8.26 8.26 30.05
C ILE A 267 -9.54 9.08 30.24
N LEU A 268 -10.24 9.45 29.18
CA LEU A 268 -11.54 10.13 29.27
C LEU A 268 -12.55 9.32 30.08
N TRP A 269 -12.63 8.01 29.85
CA TRP A 269 -13.56 7.11 30.58
C TRP A 269 -13.36 7.14 32.10
N SER A 270 -12.12 7.31 32.55
CA SER A 270 -11.76 7.41 33.97
C SER A 270 -12.00 8.78 34.61
N LEU A 271 -12.36 9.82 33.84
CA LEU A 271 -12.59 11.17 34.35
C LEU A 271 -14.02 11.45 34.84
N GLY A 272 -14.98 10.55 34.58
CA GLY A 272 -16.37 10.66 35.04
C GLY A 272 -17.41 10.54 33.92
N LYS A 273 -18.71 10.63 34.28
CA LYS A 273 -19.85 10.31 33.40
C LYS A 273 -19.86 11.09 32.08
N PHE A 274 -19.63 12.41 32.14
CA PHE A 274 -19.58 13.27 30.95
C PHE A 274 -18.49 12.81 29.96
N TRP A 275 -17.27 12.55 30.46
CA TRP A 275 -16.14 12.12 29.63
C TRP A 275 -16.30 10.70 29.09
N ARG A 276 -16.99 9.81 29.82
CA ARG A 276 -17.41 8.49 29.31
C ARG A 276 -18.33 8.62 28.11
N GLN A 277 -19.35 9.48 28.21
CA GLN A 277 -20.26 9.75 27.08
C GLN A 277 -19.50 10.30 25.86
N LEU A 278 -18.58 11.25 26.08
CA LEU A 278 -17.74 11.77 25.00
C LEU A 278 -16.87 10.68 24.34
N ALA A 279 -16.25 9.81 25.14
CA ALA A 279 -15.49 8.68 24.62
C ALA A 279 -16.37 7.70 23.82
N THR A 280 -17.59 7.43 24.29
CA THR A 280 -18.58 6.61 23.57
C THR A 280 -18.96 7.23 22.23
N ILE A 281 -19.30 8.52 22.22
CA ILE A 281 -19.63 9.26 21.00
C ILE A 281 -18.46 9.22 20.03
N ALA A 282 -17.23 9.46 20.49
CA ALA A 282 -16.04 9.39 19.64
C ALA A 282 -15.85 8.01 19.00
N ILE A 283 -16.03 6.93 19.75
CA ILE A 283 -15.91 5.57 19.22
C ILE A 283 -16.98 5.31 18.14
N ILE A 284 -18.23 5.65 18.43
CA ILE A 284 -19.35 5.46 17.49
C ILE A 284 -19.14 6.30 16.23
N SER A 285 -18.78 7.57 16.37
CA SER A 285 -18.50 8.48 15.25
C SER A 285 -17.34 7.98 14.38
N GLN A 286 -16.28 7.43 14.99
CA GLN A 286 -15.18 6.83 14.22
C GLN A 286 -15.67 5.61 13.45
N ILE A 287 -16.48 4.72 14.05
CA ILE A 287 -17.05 3.56 13.36
C ILE A 287 -17.93 3.99 12.18
N ILE A 288 -18.83 4.96 12.38
CA ILE A 288 -19.67 5.51 11.31
C ILE A 288 -18.80 6.08 10.19
N THR A 289 -17.78 6.86 10.53
CA THR A 289 -16.84 7.42 9.55
C THR A 289 -16.18 6.30 8.74
N LEU A 290 -15.72 5.23 9.38
CA LEU A 290 -15.10 4.10 8.70
C LEU A 290 -16.07 3.33 7.79
N LEU A 291 -17.34 3.22 8.17
CA LEU A 291 -18.37 2.62 7.32
C LEU A 291 -18.59 3.45 6.05
N LEU A 292 -18.60 4.78 6.15
CA LEU A 292 -18.71 5.66 4.97
C LEU A 292 -17.50 5.56 4.04
N PHE A 293 -16.33 5.20 4.58
CA PHE A 293 -15.10 4.94 3.82
C PHE A 293 -14.95 3.47 3.41
N ASN A 294 -16.00 2.65 3.53
CA ASN A 294 -16.00 1.30 2.98
C ASN A 294 -15.82 1.36 1.45
N GLU A 295 -15.04 0.44 0.90
CA GLU A 295 -14.69 0.42 -0.52
C GLU A 295 -15.89 0.29 -1.47
N GLU A 296 -16.93 -0.46 -1.08
CA GLU A 296 -18.14 -0.62 -1.90
C GLU A 296 -18.92 0.69 -1.99
N LEU A 297 -19.02 1.43 -0.88
CA LEU A 297 -19.66 2.75 -0.86
C LEU A 297 -18.80 3.81 -1.55
N LEU A 298 -17.52 3.87 -1.22
CA LEU A 298 -16.61 4.89 -1.73
C LEU A 298 -16.36 4.71 -3.22
N TYR A 299 -15.94 3.51 -3.67
CA TYR A 299 -15.60 3.28 -5.06
C TYR A 299 -16.82 2.90 -5.91
N GLY A 300 -17.73 2.09 -5.38
CA GLY A 300 -18.92 1.66 -6.12
C GLY A 300 -19.97 2.76 -6.24
N HIS A 301 -20.37 3.36 -5.11
CA HIS A 301 -21.46 4.35 -5.12
C HIS A 301 -20.98 5.78 -5.40
N TYR A 302 -19.89 6.24 -4.77
CA TYR A 302 -19.47 7.63 -4.91
C TYR A 302 -18.58 7.89 -6.15
N PHE A 303 -17.58 7.05 -6.40
CA PHE A 303 -16.70 7.21 -7.58
C PHE A 303 -17.21 6.49 -8.84
N HIS A 304 -18.28 5.70 -8.76
CA HIS A 304 -18.81 4.91 -9.88
C HIS A 304 -17.74 4.10 -10.61
N SER A 305 -16.79 3.54 -9.86
CA SER A 305 -15.70 2.73 -10.41
C SER A 305 -16.26 1.44 -11.02
N PRO A 306 -15.69 0.94 -12.14
CA PRO A 306 -16.13 -0.31 -12.75
C PRO A 306 -16.16 -1.47 -11.76
N SER A 307 -17.21 -2.29 -11.80
CA SER A 307 -17.24 -3.55 -11.08
C SER A 307 -16.12 -4.48 -11.58
N PHE A 308 -15.77 -5.50 -10.78
CA PHE A 308 -14.76 -6.50 -11.19
C PHE A 308 -15.06 -7.10 -12.57
N LYS A 309 -16.34 -7.37 -12.85
CA LYS A 309 -16.79 -7.95 -14.12
C LYS A 309 -16.62 -6.97 -15.28
N GLU A 310 -16.98 -5.70 -15.08
CA GLU A 310 -16.85 -4.65 -16.09
C GLU A 310 -15.39 -4.29 -16.36
N PHE A 311 -14.57 -4.28 -15.30
CA PHE A 311 -13.13 -4.01 -15.38
C PHE A 311 -12.41 -5.08 -16.20
N TYR A 312 -12.64 -6.37 -15.92
CA TYR A 312 -11.96 -7.44 -16.66
C TYR A 312 -12.61 -7.79 -18.00
N ALA A 313 -13.86 -7.37 -18.24
CA ALA A 313 -14.53 -7.41 -19.53
C ALA A 313 -14.38 -8.75 -20.30
N THR A 314 -14.48 -9.89 -19.60
CA THR A 314 -14.06 -11.20 -20.12
C THR A 314 -14.73 -11.59 -21.44
N LYS A 315 -16.04 -11.33 -21.57
CA LYS A 315 -16.79 -11.57 -22.81
C LYS A 315 -16.25 -10.76 -24.00
N GLN A 316 -15.90 -9.49 -23.79
CA GLN A 316 -15.36 -8.65 -24.86
C GLN A 316 -13.96 -9.11 -25.29
N PHE A 317 -13.12 -9.48 -24.33
CA PHE A 317 -11.77 -9.96 -24.64
C PHE A 317 -11.76 -11.37 -25.25
N ASN A 318 -12.78 -12.19 -24.98
CA ASN A 318 -13.01 -13.42 -25.74
C ASN A 318 -13.37 -13.11 -27.21
N ASN A 319 -14.25 -12.14 -27.47
CA ASN A 319 -14.55 -11.73 -28.85
C ASN A 319 -13.31 -11.18 -29.59
N ILE A 320 -12.43 -10.45 -28.88
CA ILE A 320 -11.15 -9.98 -29.44
C ILE A 320 -10.25 -11.17 -29.79
N LYS A 321 -10.17 -12.16 -28.89
CA LYS A 321 -9.39 -13.39 -29.07
C LYS A 321 -9.85 -14.20 -30.29
N GLU A 322 -11.17 -14.42 -30.40
CA GLU A 322 -11.78 -15.12 -31.53
C GLU A 322 -11.56 -14.38 -32.85
N TYR A 323 -11.60 -13.05 -32.84
CA TYR A 323 -11.35 -12.24 -34.03
C TYR A 323 -9.88 -12.29 -34.48
N ILE A 324 -8.92 -12.29 -33.55
CA ILE A 324 -7.50 -12.43 -33.88
C ILE A 324 -7.20 -13.83 -34.45
N GLY A 325 -7.81 -14.88 -33.88
CA GLY A 325 -7.73 -16.26 -34.39
C GLY A 325 -6.39 -16.97 -34.19
N ASP A 326 -5.29 -16.23 -34.06
CA ASP A 326 -3.95 -16.76 -33.78
C ASP A 326 -3.80 -17.23 -32.31
N SER A 327 -2.92 -18.20 -32.06
CA SER A 327 -2.58 -18.64 -30.71
C SER A 327 -1.89 -17.52 -29.91
N GLN A 328 -2.30 -17.29 -28.66
CA GLN A 328 -1.86 -16.09 -27.91
C GLN A 328 -0.38 -16.09 -27.55
N ASP A 329 0.26 -17.26 -27.50
CA ASP A 329 1.70 -17.41 -27.26
C ASP A 329 2.55 -17.01 -28.47
N SER A 330 1.96 -16.97 -29.68
CA SER A 330 2.65 -16.61 -30.93
C SER A 330 2.89 -15.10 -31.10
N TYR A 331 2.24 -14.25 -30.30
CA TYR A 331 2.38 -12.80 -30.37
C TYR A 331 2.34 -12.14 -28.99
N ARG A 332 2.71 -10.86 -28.93
CA ARG A 332 2.53 -10.03 -27.73
C ARG A 332 1.64 -8.84 -28.02
N VAL A 333 0.94 -8.38 -26.99
CA VAL A 333 0.08 -7.20 -27.07
C VAL A 333 0.57 -6.10 -26.13
N ALA A 334 0.12 -4.87 -26.37
CA ALA A 334 0.26 -3.79 -25.40
C ALA A 334 -0.99 -2.90 -25.35
N SER A 335 -1.07 -2.09 -24.32
CA SER A 335 -2.27 -1.35 -23.95
C SER A 335 -2.04 0.15 -24.02
N ILE A 336 -2.99 0.89 -24.58
CA ILE A 336 -3.02 2.37 -24.57
C ILE A 336 -4.31 2.84 -23.92
N GLY A 337 -4.19 3.69 -22.89
CA GLY A 337 -5.35 4.21 -22.18
C GLY A 337 -6.12 3.21 -21.32
N ILE A 338 -5.63 1.96 -21.23
CA ILE A 338 -6.22 0.87 -20.47
C ILE A 338 -5.13 0.08 -19.74
N HIS A 339 -5.49 -0.53 -18.61
CA HIS A 339 -4.58 -1.35 -17.81
C HIS A 339 -4.19 -2.66 -18.51
N PRO A 340 -2.88 -3.01 -18.59
CA PRO A 340 -2.44 -4.31 -19.14
C PRO A 340 -2.91 -5.51 -18.32
N ALA A 341 -3.21 -5.32 -17.03
CA ALA A 341 -3.77 -6.37 -16.18
C ALA A 341 -5.08 -6.95 -16.75
N ILE A 342 -5.84 -6.16 -17.52
CA ILE A 342 -7.08 -6.61 -18.15
C ILE A 342 -6.75 -7.61 -19.27
N SER A 343 -5.80 -7.28 -20.14
CA SER A 343 -5.30 -8.19 -21.19
C SER A 343 -4.70 -9.47 -20.60
N GLN A 344 -3.87 -9.33 -19.56
CA GLN A 344 -3.22 -10.45 -18.87
C GLN A 344 -4.24 -11.40 -18.23
N TYR A 345 -5.25 -10.87 -17.54
CA TYR A 345 -6.32 -11.67 -16.93
C TYR A 345 -7.10 -12.48 -17.97
N ASN A 346 -7.24 -11.96 -19.19
CA ASN A 346 -7.92 -12.63 -20.29
C ASN A 346 -7.01 -13.57 -21.11
N GLY A 347 -5.78 -13.81 -20.65
CA GLY A 347 -4.85 -14.78 -21.24
C GLY A 347 -4.02 -14.26 -22.40
N PHE A 348 -3.92 -12.94 -22.58
CA PHE A 348 -2.99 -12.35 -23.55
C PHE A 348 -1.60 -12.15 -22.92
N TYR A 349 -0.56 -12.44 -23.69
CA TYR A 349 0.82 -12.16 -23.29
C TYR A 349 1.16 -10.70 -23.64
N THR A 350 1.53 -9.91 -22.63
CA THR A 350 1.73 -8.47 -22.80
C THR A 350 3.21 -8.07 -22.78
N LEU A 351 3.57 -7.03 -23.54
CA LEU A 351 4.86 -6.34 -23.37
C LEU A 351 4.81 -5.31 -22.24
N ASP A 352 3.65 -4.71 -22.05
CA ASP A 352 3.41 -3.76 -20.97
C ASP A 352 2.97 -4.45 -19.69
N THR A 353 3.38 -3.90 -18.55
CA THR A 353 3.11 -4.51 -17.24
C THR A 353 3.34 -3.54 -16.09
N TYR A 354 2.76 -3.84 -14.93
CA TYR A 354 3.12 -3.22 -13.66
C TYR A 354 3.76 -4.27 -12.77
N ASN A 355 5.08 -4.19 -12.62
CA ASN A 355 5.86 -5.16 -11.87
C ASN A 355 6.77 -4.49 -10.84
N ASN A 356 6.82 -5.08 -9.65
CA ASN A 356 7.63 -4.57 -8.55
C ASN A 356 9.14 -4.67 -8.83
N VAL A 357 9.59 -5.71 -9.54
CA VAL A 357 10.99 -5.96 -9.91
C VAL A 357 10.99 -6.61 -11.29
N TYR A 358 11.91 -6.19 -12.16
CA TYR A 358 12.14 -6.76 -13.50
C TYR A 358 13.53 -6.31 -14.00
N PRO A 359 14.13 -7.00 -15.01
CA PRO A 359 15.47 -6.68 -15.51
C PRO A 359 15.59 -5.25 -16.04
N LEU A 360 16.69 -4.57 -15.71
CA LEU A 360 16.93 -3.20 -16.16
C LEU A 360 17.02 -3.11 -17.69
N GLU A 361 17.60 -4.12 -18.34
CA GLU A 361 17.68 -4.21 -19.80
C GLU A 361 16.29 -4.15 -20.45
N TYR A 362 15.29 -4.79 -19.85
CA TYR A 362 13.91 -4.74 -20.34
C TYR A 362 13.35 -3.32 -20.28
N LYS A 363 13.66 -2.55 -19.22
CA LYS A 363 13.26 -1.14 -19.09
C LYS A 363 13.78 -0.33 -20.28
N TYR A 364 15.04 -0.54 -20.66
CA TYR A 364 15.65 0.19 -21.78
C TYR A 364 15.07 -0.21 -23.14
N LYS A 365 14.86 -1.52 -23.38
CA LYS A 365 14.20 -1.99 -24.61
C LYS A 365 12.79 -1.41 -24.72
N PHE A 366 12.00 -1.45 -23.64
CA PHE A 366 10.65 -0.90 -23.63
C PHE A 366 10.65 0.63 -23.77
N ARG A 367 11.60 1.34 -23.13
CA ARG A 367 11.72 2.81 -23.23
C ARG A 367 11.86 3.28 -24.68
N LYS A 368 12.58 2.52 -25.52
CA LYS A 368 12.76 2.85 -26.94
C LYS A 368 11.44 2.87 -27.72
N ILE A 369 10.43 2.08 -27.31
CA ILE A 369 9.08 2.10 -27.92
C ILE A 369 8.43 3.48 -27.74
N ILE A 370 8.56 4.07 -26.55
CA ILE A 370 7.87 5.31 -26.16
C ILE A 370 8.77 6.56 -26.11
N ALA A 371 9.99 6.48 -26.63
CA ALA A 371 11.01 7.53 -26.43
C ALA A 371 10.53 8.92 -26.88
N LYS A 372 9.88 9.01 -28.05
CA LYS A 372 9.34 10.27 -28.58
C LYS A 372 8.18 10.82 -27.73
N GLU A 373 7.35 9.95 -27.14
CA GLU A 373 6.30 10.38 -26.21
C GLU A 373 6.89 10.93 -24.90
N LEU A 374 7.98 10.34 -24.40
CA LEU A 374 8.69 10.86 -23.23
C LEU A 374 9.41 12.19 -23.54
N GLU A 375 9.93 12.38 -24.75
CA GLU A 375 10.54 13.66 -25.16
C GLU A 375 9.53 14.82 -25.15
N LYS A 376 8.29 14.56 -25.57
CA LYS A 376 7.19 15.55 -25.52
C LYS A 376 6.82 15.94 -24.08
N ASN A 377 6.97 15.03 -23.12
CA ASN A 377 6.47 15.22 -21.76
C ASN A 377 7.53 14.98 -20.67
N LYS A 378 8.08 16.07 -20.13
CA LYS A 378 9.07 16.02 -19.04
C LYS A 378 8.56 15.27 -17.81
N GLN A 379 7.26 15.32 -17.50
CA GLN A 379 6.69 14.65 -16.32
C GLN A 379 6.58 13.12 -16.53
N LEU A 380 6.25 12.67 -17.74
CA LEU A 380 6.23 11.24 -18.08
C LEU A 380 7.63 10.68 -18.18
N ARG A 381 8.55 11.39 -18.85
CA ARG A 381 9.97 11.01 -18.90
C ARG A 381 10.53 10.79 -17.52
N LYS A 382 10.33 11.77 -16.65
CA LYS A 382 10.72 11.70 -15.25
C LYS A 382 10.12 10.49 -14.53
N TYR A 383 8.83 10.24 -14.71
CA TYR A 383 8.14 9.13 -14.05
C TYR A 383 8.64 7.76 -14.52
N TYR A 384 8.86 7.59 -15.82
CA TYR A 384 9.35 6.35 -16.39
C TYR A 384 10.83 6.13 -16.05
N ASP A 385 11.67 7.15 -16.26
CA ASP A 385 13.12 7.03 -16.10
C ASP A 385 13.52 6.88 -14.63
N GLU A 386 12.84 7.57 -13.71
CA GLU A 386 13.25 7.61 -12.29
C GLU A 386 12.45 6.68 -11.38
N TRP A 387 11.35 6.11 -11.86
CA TRP A 387 10.57 5.10 -11.13
C TRP A 387 10.31 3.89 -12.02
N GLY A 388 9.57 4.02 -13.12
CA GLY A 388 9.53 2.99 -14.15
C GLY A 388 9.02 1.61 -13.75
N SER A 389 8.41 1.40 -12.58
CA SER A 389 7.82 0.10 -12.23
C SER A 389 6.62 -0.26 -13.11
N ARG A 390 6.07 0.72 -13.83
CA ARG A 390 5.07 0.53 -14.89
C ARG A 390 5.75 0.68 -16.25
N CYS A 391 5.92 -0.44 -16.95
CA CYS A 391 6.22 -0.45 -18.37
C CYS A 391 4.91 -0.31 -19.13
N TYR A 392 4.32 0.89 -19.18
CA TYR A 392 3.09 1.14 -19.93
C TYR A 392 3.42 1.98 -21.17
N ILE A 393 2.62 1.86 -22.22
CA ILE A 393 2.71 2.78 -23.36
C ILE A 393 2.17 4.15 -22.90
N PHE A 394 3.06 4.97 -22.34
CA PHE A 394 2.73 6.34 -21.95
C PHE A 394 2.63 7.22 -23.19
N VAL A 395 1.48 7.87 -23.33
CA VAL A 395 1.17 8.81 -24.42
C VAL A 395 1.10 10.20 -23.82
N ASN A 396 1.78 11.18 -24.44
CA ASN A 396 1.84 12.56 -23.94
C ASN A 396 0.45 13.16 -23.71
N GLU A 397 -0.47 12.94 -24.66
CA GLU A 397 -1.84 13.46 -24.62
C GLU A 397 -2.71 12.85 -23.50
N LEU A 398 -2.37 11.63 -23.05
CA LEU A 398 -3.10 10.92 -21.99
C LEU A 398 -2.46 11.11 -20.60
N GLY A 399 -1.21 11.57 -20.55
CA GLY A 399 -0.47 11.74 -19.32
C GLY A 399 -0.27 10.42 -18.57
N LYS A 400 -0.54 10.43 -17.26
CA LYS A 400 -0.40 9.25 -16.37
C LYS A 400 -1.71 8.48 -16.19
N THR A 401 -2.74 8.81 -16.98
CA THR A 401 -4.05 8.17 -16.90
C THR A 401 -4.12 7.02 -17.89
N TYR A 402 -4.66 5.89 -17.45
CA TYR A 402 -4.72 4.63 -18.20
C TYR A 402 -6.02 3.86 -17.88
N GLU A 403 -7.08 4.59 -17.53
CA GLU A 403 -8.41 4.06 -17.19
C GLU A 403 -9.48 4.87 -17.94
N PHE A 404 -9.37 4.94 -19.28
CA PHE A 404 -10.38 5.64 -20.07
C PHE A 404 -11.58 4.74 -20.36
N THR A 405 -12.73 5.07 -19.77
CA THR A 405 -13.96 4.32 -19.97
C THR A 405 -14.63 4.69 -21.29
N LYS A 406 -15.52 3.81 -21.77
CA LYS A 406 -16.22 3.98 -23.07
C LYS A 406 -17.06 5.25 -23.18
N ASP A 407 -17.42 5.87 -22.06
CA ASP A 407 -18.25 7.09 -21.99
C ASP A 407 -17.40 8.37 -22.06
N GLN A 408 -16.07 8.24 -22.04
CA GLN A 408 -15.14 9.36 -22.15
C GLN A 408 -14.75 9.59 -23.61
N ASN A 409 -15.14 10.73 -24.16
CA ASN A 409 -14.82 11.14 -25.53
C ASN A 409 -13.40 11.73 -25.61
N ILE A 410 -12.38 10.88 -25.43
CA ILE A 410 -10.97 11.24 -25.50
C ILE A 410 -10.34 10.53 -26.70
N GLU A 411 -9.50 11.24 -27.45
CA GLU A 411 -8.85 10.76 -28.66
C GLU A 411 -7.36 11.13 -28.61
N VAL A 412 -6.51 10.32 -29.25
CA VAL A 412 -5.07 10.61 -29.41
C VAL A 412 -4.81 11.11 -30.82
N ARG A 413 -4.25 12.31 -30.95
CA ARG A 413 -4.05 12.99 -32.25
C ARG A 413 -2.63 12.84 -32.80
N HIS A 414 -1.61 12.87 -31.95
CA HIS A 414 -0.20 12.92 -32.34
C HIS A 414 0.62 11.84 -31.62
N LEU A 415 0.22 10.58 -31.74
CA LEU A 415 1.00 9.45 -31.24
C LEU A 415 2.31 9.32 -32.03
N GLN A 416 3.43 9.05 -31.35
CA GLN A 416 4.70 8.71 -31.98
C GLN A 416 5.38 7.53 -31.26
N LEU A 417 5.07 6.32 -31.71
CA LEU A 417 5.69 5.08 -31.23
C LEU A 417 6.80 4.61 -32.16
N ASN A 418 7.82 4.00 -31.59
CA ASN A 418 8.77 3.20 -32.35
C ASN A 418 8.21 1.78 -32.52
N THR A 419 7.42 1.59 -33.58
CA THR A 419 6.76 0.32 -33.88
C THR A 419 7.71 -0.77 -34.37
N ASN A 420 8.89 -0.40 -34.89
CA ASN A 420 9.95 -1.36 -35.21
C ASN A 420 10.48 -2.02 -33.92
N GLN A 421 10.80 -1.22 -32.91
CA GLN A 421 11.22 -1.76 -31.60
C GLN A 421 10.12 -2.60 -30.94
N PHE A 422 8.85 -2.18 -31.09
CA PHE A 422 7.71 -2.93 -30.58
C PHE A 422 7.65 -4.34 -31.21
N LYS A 423 7.82 -4.44 -32.53
CA LYS A 423 7.88 -5.71 -33.26
C LYS A 423 9.09 -6.56 -32.88
N GLU A 424 10.27 -5.96 -32.72
CA GLU A 424 11.48 -6.67 -32.26
C GLU A 424 11.28 -7.33 -30.89
N MET A 425 10.45 -6.74 -30.03
CA MET A 425 10.08 -7.30 -28.73
C MET A 425 8.96 -8.36 -28.82
N GLY A 426 8.48 -8.69 -30.03
CA GLY A 426 7.40 -9.65 -30.28
C GLY A 426 6.00 -9.06 -30.29
N GLY A 427 5.88 -7.73 -30.24
CA GLY A 427 4.62 -7.00 -30.26
C GLY A 427 3.94 -7.04 -31.62
N ARG A 428 2.64 -7.35 -31.65
CA ARG A 428 1.84 -7.42 -32.89
C ARG A 428 0.55 -6.62 -32.83
N TYR A 429 -0.09 -6.55 -31.66
CA TYR A 429 -1.35 -5.84 -31.49
C TYR A 429 -1.29 -4.81 -30.36
N ILE A 430 -2.03 -3.72 -30.53
CA ILE A 430 -2.26 -2.72 -29.49
C ILE A 430 -3.76 -2.68 -29.19
N PHE A 431 -4.09 -2.82 -27.91
CA PHE A 431 -5.44 -2.65 -27.40
C PHE A 431 -5.55 -1.23 -26.84
N SER A 432 -6.25 -0.36 -27.56
CA SER A 432 -6.44 1.02 -27.11
C SER A 432 -7.87 1.21 -26.61
N SER A 433 -8.06 1.88 -25.46
CA SER A 433 -9.40 2.32 -25.02
C SER A 433 -9.85 3.62 -25.68
N VAL A 434 -8.94 4.30 -26.39
CA VAL A 434 -9.17 5.57 -27.09
C VAL A 434 -8.80 5.43 -28.57
N PRO A 435 -9.49 6.10 -29.50
CA PRO A 435 -9.10 6.11 -30.91
C PRO A 435 -7.79 6.87 -31.11
N ILE A 436 -6.98 6.42 -32.07
CA ILE A 436 -5.69 7.01 -32.45
C ILE A 436 -5.85 7.57 -33.86
N LEU A 437 -5.96 8.89 -33.98
CA LEU A 437 -6.30 9.54 -35.26
C LEU A 437 -5.14 9.47 -36.26
N ASN A 438 -3.90 9.46 -35.78
CA ASN A 438 -2.69 9.32 -36.60
C ASN A 438 -2.11 7.89 -36.59
N ALA A 439 -2.97 6.87 -36.49
CA ALA A 439 -2.55 5.46 -36.45
C ALA A 439 -1.66 5.08 -37.65
N LYS A 440 -2.01 5.54 -38.86
CA LYS A 440 -1.24 5.25 -40.08
C LYS A 440 0.20 5.76 -40.01
N ASP A 441 0.42 6.95 -39.44
CA ASP A 441 1.75 7.55 -39.26
C ASP A 441 2.64 6.74 -38.30
N ASN A 442 2.05 5.83 -37.52
CA ASN A 442 2.73 4.95 -36.59
C ASN A 442 2.85 3.52 -37.12
N ASN A 443 2.54 3.25 -38.38
CA ASN A 443 2.41 1.89 -38.93
C ASN A 443 1.37 1.04 -38.18
N LEU A 444 0.26 1.64 -37.76
CA LEU A 444 -0.85 0.95 -37.11
C LEU A 444 -2.06 0.89 -38.05
N ALA A 445 -2.60 -0.31 -38.24
CA ALA A 445 -3.86 -0.55 -38.93
C ALA A 445 -4.96 -0.85 -37.91
N LEU A 446 -6.06 -0.07 -37.92
CA LEU A 446 -7.25 -0.38 -37.15
C LEU A 446 -7.94 -1.60 -37.78
N LEU A 447 -8.04 -2.70 -37.04
CA LEU A 447 -8.70 -3.91 -37.52
C LEU A 447 -10.19 -3.91 -37.20
N LYS A 448 -10.54 -3.62 -35.94
CA LYS A 448 -11.92 -3.68 -35.46
C LYS A 448 -12.11 -2.88 -34.16
N GLU A 449 -13.33 -2.37 -33.98
CA GLU A 449 -13.80 -1.80 -32.72
C GLU A 449 -14.65 -2.83 -31.97
N PHE A 450 -14.41 -2.96 -30.67
CA PHE A 450 -15.17 -3.82 -29.79
C PHE A 450 -15.85 -2.95 -28.74
N ASN A 451 -17.16 -3.10 -28.62
CA ASN A 451 -17.96 -2.49 -27.56
C ASN A 451 -18.92 -3.55 -27.01
N HIS A 452 -18.94 -3.71 -25.69
CA HIS A 452 -19.79 -4.70 -25.02
C HIS A 452 -20.54 -4.07 -23.87
N LYS A 453 -21.83 -4.42 -23.71
CA LYS A 453 -22.71 -3.83 -22.68
C LYS A 453 -22.19 -4.05 -21.25
N GLU A 454 -21.61 -5.23 -21.00
CA GLU A 454 -21.05 -5.62 -19.68
C GLU A 454 -19.60 -5.17 -19.47
N SER A 455 -19.07 -4.28 -20.32
CA SER A 455 -17.69 -3.79 -20.24
C SER A 455 -17.67 -2.30 -19.95
N ALA A 456 -16.68 -1.87 -19.16
CA ALA A 456 -16.38 -0.45 -18.97
C ALA A 456 -15.64 0.18 -20.18
N TRP A 457 -15.17 -0.63 -21.13
CA TRP A 457 -14.23 -0.22 -22.16
C TRP A 457 -14.79 -0.35 -23.57
N LYS A 458 -14.47 0.63 -24.41
CA LYS A 458 -14.52 0.50 -25.87
C LYS A 458 -13.10 0.23 -26.34
N ILE A 459 -12.86 -0.90 -27.01
CA ILE A 459 -11.50 -1.31 -27.41
C ILE A 459 -11.34 -1.17 -28.92
N TYR A 460 -10.35 -0.38 -29.32
CA TYR A 460 -9.87 -0.25 -30.68
C TYR A 460 -8.68 -1.19 -30.84
N LEU A 461 -8.85 -2.24 -31.65
CA LEU A 461 -7.81 -3.22 -31.93
C LEU A 461 -6.95 -2.74 -33.10
N TYR A 462 -5.70 -2.41 -32.83
CA TYR A 462 -4.73 -2.06 -33.85
C TYR A 462 -3.73 -3.21 -34.07
N GLN A 463 -3.36 -3.44 -35.32
CA GLN A 463 -2.23 -4.28 -35.70
C GLN A 463 -1.06 -3.42 -36.17
N VAL A 464 0.15 -3.82 -35.80
CA VAL A 464 1.37 -3.18 -36.28
C VAL A 464 1.74 -3.76 -37.65
N MET A 465 1.78 -2.89 -38.68
CA MET A 465 2.06 -3.25 -40.09
C MET A 465 3.53 -3.48 -40.34
#